data_AF-A0A1Q2MFR1-F1
#
_entry.id   AF-A0A1Q2MFR1-F1
#
_cell.length_a   1.000
_cell.length_b   1.000
_cell.length_c   1.000
_cell.angle_alpha   90.00
_cell.angle_beta   90.00
_cell.angle_gamma   90.00
#
_symmetry.space_group_name_H-M   'P 1'
#
loop_
_entity.id
_entity.type
_entity.pdbx_description
1 polymer ?
#
loop_
_entity_poly.entity_id
_entity_poly.type
_entity_poly.pdbx_seq_one_letter_code
_entity_poly.pdbx_strand_id
1 'polypeptide(L)' 'MKNINIKAVVLAVIAILAIIIIFQNRASVETKILFVSFQMPRFILLVLTFLLGFTAGVIALMKVNRGRSKSIEDKKDK' A
#
# COMPACT_ATOMS: atom_id res chain seq x y z
N MET A 1 -0.56 -31.36 1.06
CA MET A 1 0.23 -30.22 0.51
C MET A 1 -0.61 -28.96 0.65
N LYS A 2 -0.13 -27.93 1.36
CA LYS A 2 -0.93 -26.74 1.72
C LYS A 2 -1.10 -25.87 0.47
N ASN A 3 -2.34 -25.57 0.10
CA ASN A 3 -2.67 -24.77 -1.09
C ASN A 3 -2.15 -23.35 -0.88
N ILE A 4 -0.99 -23.03 -1.45
CA ILE A 4 -0.38 -21.71 -1.30
C ILE A 4 -1.20 -20.73 -2.15
N ASN A 5 -1.86 -19.79 -1.48
CA ASN A 5 -2.62 -18.74 -2.15
C ASN A 5 -1.62 -17.69 -2.68
N ILE A 6 -1.43 -17.67 -3.99
CA ILE A 6 -0.50 -16.74 -4.69
C ILE A 6 -0.73 -15.29 -4.26
N LYS A 7 -1.98 -14.88 -4.00
CA LYS A 7 -2.28 -13.51 -3.54
C LYS A 7 -1.67 -13.22 -2.16
N ALA A 8 -1.69 -14.20 -1.25
CA ALA A 8 -1.09 -14.08 0.06
C ALA A 8 0.44 -14.02 -0.02
N VAL A 9 1.04 -14.78 -0.95
CA VAL A 9 2.49 -14.73 -1.21
C VAL A 9 2.89 -13.36 -1.75
N VAL A 10 2.18 -12.83 -2.74
CA VAL A 10 2.45 -11.50 -3.30
C VAL A 10 2.32 -10.42 -2.23
N LEU A 11 1.28 -10.48 -1.40
CA LEU A 11 1.10 -9.52 -0.30
C LEU A 11 2.25 -9.58 0.71
N ALA A 12 2.68 -10.79 1.09
CA ALA A 12 3.80 -10.98 2.01
C ALA A 12 5.11 -10.43 1.43
N VAL A 13 5.38 -10.67 0.15
CA VAL A 13 6.55 -10.15 -0.56
C VAL A 13 6.55 -8.61 -0.57
N ILE A 14 5.40 -7.99 -0.90
CA ILE A 14 5.27 -6.52 -0.90
C ILE A 14 5.50 -5.94 0.51
N ALA A 15 4.94 -6.56 1.54
CA ALA A 15 5.11 -6.11 2.92
C ALA A 15 6.58 -6.18 3.37
N ILE A 16 7.28 -7.27 3.05
CA ILE A 16 8.70 -7.45 3.36
C ILE A 16 9.54 -6.39 2.62
N LEU A 17 9.28 -6.17 1.33
CA LEU A 17 9.98 -5.15 0.55
C LEU A 17 9.75 -3.74 1.13
N ALA A 18 8.52 -3.41 1.54
CA ALA A 18 8.22 -2.13 2.16
C ALA A 18 9.04 -1.92 3.45
N ILE A 19 9.12 -2.94 4.33
CA ILE A 19 9.93 -2.89 5.55
C ILE A 19 11.41 -2.67 5.22
N ILE A 20 11.94 -3.43 4.26
CA ILE A 20 13.33 -3.32 3.82
C ILE A 20 13.61 -1.91 3.28
N ILE A 21 12.75 -1.38 2.43
CA ILE A 21 12.91 -0.05 1.85
C ILE A 21 12.85 1.02 2.95
N ILE A 22 11.93 0.92 3.92
CA ILE A 22 11.85 1.83 5.09
C ILE A 22 13.15 1.81 5.89
N PHE A 23 13.69 0.62 6.19
CA PHE A 23 14.93 0.50 6.97
C PHE A 23 16.18 0.91 6.19
N GLN A 24 16.26 0.62 4.89
CA GLN A 24 17.38 1.06 4.06
C GLN A 24 17.37 2.59 3.84
N ASN A 25 16.19 3.21 3.80
CA ASN A 25 16.05 4.66 3.67
C ASN A 25 16.06 5.38 5.03
N ARG A 26 16.83 4.88 5.99
CA ARG A 26 17.19 5.63 7.22
C ARG A 26 18.24 6.71 6.96
N ALA A 27 18.79 6.78 5.75
CA ALA A 27 19.72 7.83 5.36
C ALA A 27 19.11 9.22 5.61
N SER A 28 19.75 9.96 6.52
CA SER A 28 19.39 11.32 6.89
C SER A 28 19.47 12.21 5.66
N VAL A 29 18.36 12.86 5.28
CA VAL A 29 18.36 13.90 4.25
C VAL A 29 18.28 15.23 4.94
N GLU A 30 19.14 16.14 4.52
CA GLU A 30 18.97 17.55 4.85
C GLU A 30 17.73 18.08 4.14
N THR A 31 16.66 18.29 4.89
CA THR A 31 15.50 19.05 4.46
C THR A 31 15.67 20.51 4.84
N LYS A 32 15.75 21.38 3.83
CA LYS A 32 15.77 22.84 4.00
C LYS A 32 14.35 23.39 3.87
N ILE A 33 13.78 23.87 4.96
CA ILE A 33 12.50 24.59 4.95
C ILE A 33 12.81 26.06 5.13
N LEU A 34 12.79 26.81 4.02
CA LEU A 34 12.89 28.28 3.84
C LEU A 34 14.01 29.03 4.60
N PHE A 35 14.22 28.81 5.89
CA PHE A 35 15.32 29.37 6.71
C PHE A 35 15.89 28.38 7.74
N VAL A 36 15.40 27.13 7.79
CA VAL A 36 15.84 26.14 8.76
C VAL A 36 16.16 24.81 8.08
N SER A 37 17.34 24.27 8.41
CA SER A 37 17.80 22.98 7.90
C SER A 37 17.65 21.95 9.02
N PHE A 38 16.83 20.93 8.77
CA PHE A 38 16.67 19.80 9.68
C PHE A 38 16.98 18.51 8.94
N GLN A 39 17.76 17.63 9.58
CA GLN A 39 17.92 16.28 9.08
C GLN A 39 16.65 15.49 9.41
N MET A 40 15.83 15.23 8.38
CA MET A 40 14.73 14.29 8.50
C MET A 40 15.12 12.95 7.87
N PRO A 41 14.89 11.83 8.57
CA PRO A 41 15.20 10.54 7.99
C PRO A 41 14.18 10.18 6.91
N ARG A 42 14.66 9.78 5.71
CA ARG A 42 13.83 9.47 4.51
C ARG A 42 12.70 8.46 4.76
N PHE A 43 12.79 7.64 5.83
CA PHE A 43 11.78 6.65 6.18
C PHE A 43 10.39 7.25 6.41
N ILE A 44 10.29 8.52 6.86
CA ILE A 44 8.99 9.19 7.08
C ILE A 44 8.23 9.36 5.75
N LEU A 45 8.93 9.77 4.69
CA LEU A 45 8.36 9.91 3.35
C LEU A 45 7.88 8.56 2.79
N LEU A 46 8.63 7.49 3.05
CA LEU A 46 8.26 6.14 2.64
C LEU A 46 7.03 5.61 3.37
N VAL A 47 6.94 5.82 4.68
CA VAL A 47 5.76 5.45 5.47
C VAL A 47 4.52 6.17 4.94
N LEU A 48 4.62 7.48 4.69
CA LEU A 48 3.52 8.27 4.14
C LEU A 48 3.12 7.79 2.73
N THR A 49 4.09 7.54 1.85
CA THR A 49 3.85 7.06 0.49
C THR A 49 3.20 5.67 0.50
N PHE A 50 3.65 4.79 1.39
CA PHE A 50 3.07 3.46 1.58
C PHE A 50 1.62 3.54 2.09
N LEU A 51 1.33 4.36 3.10
CA LEU A 51 -0.02 4.58 3.62
C LEU A 51 -0.96 5.12 2.54
N LEU A 52 -0.51 6.09 1.74
CA LEU A 52 -1.29 6.63 0.63
C LEU A 52 -1.57 5.58 -0.45
N GLY A 53 -0.54 4.85 -0.89
CA GLY A 53 -0.72 3.78 -1.87
C GLY A 53 -1.62 2.65 -1.37
N PHE A 54 -1.47 2.24 -0.11
CA PHE A 54 -2.28 1.21 0.51
C PHE A 54 -3.75 1.63 0.63
N THR A 55 -4.02 2.83 1.16
CA THR A 55 -5.38 3.35 1.28
C THR A 55 -6.06 3.50 -0.07
N ALA A 56 -5.35 4.02 -1.08
CA ALA A 56 -5.85 4.09 -2.46
C ALA A 56 -6.18 2.68 -3.02
N GLY A 57 -5.31 1.69 -2.80
CA GLY A 57 -5.52 0.32 -3.22
C GLY A 57 -6.73 -0.34 -2.55
N VAL A 58 -6.91 -0.13 -1.24
CA VAL A 58 -8.09 -0.62 -0.49
C VAL A 58 -9.37 0.00 -1.04
N ILE A 59 -9.39 1.32 -1.27
CA ILE A 59 -10.55 2.03 -1.84
C ILE A 59 -10.87 1.51 -3.25
N ALA A 60 -9.84 1.29 -4.08
CA ALA A 60 -10.01 0.75 -5.43
C ALA A 60 -10.62 -0.67 -5.40
N LEU A 61 -10.15 -1.54 -4.50
CA LEU A 61 -10.68 -2.89 -4.32
C LEU A 61 -12.15 -2.87 -3.88
N MET A 62 -12.51 -1.98 -2.96
CA MET A 62 -13.90 -1.80 -2.51
C MET A 62 -14.83 -1.34 -3.64
N LYS A 63 -14.36 -0.46 -4.55
CA LYS A 63 -15.13 -0.03 -5.72
C LYS A 63 -15.27 -1.14 -6.78
N VAL A 64 -14.21 -1.90 -7.03
CA VAL A 64 -14.20 -3.02 -8.01
C VAL A 64 -15.14 -4.15 -7.58
N ASN A 65 -15.17 -4.53 -6.31
CA ASN A 65 -16.02 -5.63 -5.84
C ASN A 65 -17.53 -5.29 -5.82
N ARG A 66 -17.90 -4.00 -5.78
CA ARG A 66 -19.31 -3.57 -5.80
C ARG A 66 -19.98 -3.76 -7.16
N GLY A 67 -19.22 -3.81 -8.25
CA GLY A 67 -19.77 -4.04 -9.60
C GLY A 67 -20.26 -5.47 -9.84
N ARG A 68 -19.71 -6.48 -9.13
CA ARG A 68 -20.12 -7.88 -9.30
C ARG A 68 -21.39 -8.26 -8.54
N SER A 69 -21.69 -7.62 -7.41
CA SER A 69 -22.87 -7.98 -6.61
C SER A 69 -24.18 -7.60 -7.29
N LYS A 70 -24.24 -6.46 -8.01
CA LYS A 70 -25.46 -6.03 -8.71
C LYS A 70 -25.82 -6.91 -9.91
N SER A 71 -24.85 -7.53 -10.58
CA SER A 71 -25.10 -8.38 -11.75
C SER A 71 -25.62 -9.79 -11.40
N ILE A 72 -25.48 -10.22 -10.13
CA ILE A 72 -25.96 -11.53 -9.67
C ILE A 72 -27.41 -11.43 -9.18
N GLU A 73 -27.80 -10.29 -8.62
CA GLU A 73 -29.17 -10.04 -8.13
C GLU A 73 -30.15 -9.78 -9.31
N ASP A 74 -29.74 -9.00 -10.31
CA ASP A 74 -30.53 -8.73 -11.53
C ASP A 74 -30.77 -9.96 -12.42
N LYS A 75 -30.00 -11.04 -12.23
CA LYS A 75 -30.13 -12.30 -12.98
C LYS A 75 -30.91 -13.39 -12.22
N LYS A 76 -31.31 -13.12 -10.98
CA LYS A 76 -32.08 -14.05 -10.14
C LYS A 76 -33.59 -13.77 -10.17
N ASP A 77 -33.97 -12.56 -10.60
CA ASP A 77 -35.35 -12.08 -10.76
C ASP A 77 -35.85 -12.16 -12.23
N LYS A 78 -35.08 -12.78 -13.14
CA LYS A 78 -35.47 -13.12 -14.52
C LYS A 78 -35.46 -14.63 -14.71
#